data_AF-A0A257M7N5-F1
#
_entry.id   AF-A0A257M7N5-F1
#
_cell.length_a   1.000
_cell.length_b   1.000
_cell.length_c   1.000
_cell.angle_alpha   90.00
_cell.angle_beta   90.00
_cell.angle_gamma   90.00
#
_symmetry.space_group_name_H-M   'P 1'
#
loop_
_entity.id
_entity.type
_entity.pdbx_description
1 polymer ?
#
loop_
_entity_poly.entity_id
_entity_poly.type
_entity_poly.pdbx_seq_one_letter_code
_entity_poly.pdbx_strand_id
1 'polypeptide(L)'
;MVKWKKDICMALMLCFLASALMIITSTASEDHFSRSRCYAELTSDIIGHSQEKAKSLSDCADIIRRKADSRHLKKAVKYYPTGLIVTASELAENRNKIREANRLMRASGINISYPVSWDWRSKGFVTEVKDQRNCGACVAFATLAVEESAWLISNSSNNYDLSEWYLFQAGGGYCGTGSQYERILKAANAPGTVSEECCPYLESTLCTSPLYNISSWKKIYTSAEAKEHISKRGPLMSGMEVYEDFFWVD
;
A
#
# COMPACT_ATOMS: atom_id res chain seq x y z
N MET A 1 7.53 5.40 -36.11
CA MET A 1 8.97 5.15 -36.40
C MET A 1 9.49 5.62 -37.76
N VAL A 2 8.65 6.10 -38.70
CA VAL A 2 9.11 6.53 -40.05
C VAL A 2 9.40 8.04 -40.16
N LYS A 3 8.79 8.87 -39.30
CA LYS A 3 8.94 10.34 -39.36
C LYS A 3 10.34 10.82 -38.96
N TRP A 4 10.90 10.27 -37.88
CA TRP A 4 12.22 10.63 -37.36
C TRP A 4 13.37 10.34 -38.33
N LYS A 5 13.29 9.26 -39.12
CA LYS A 5 14.30 8.95 -40.15
C LYS A 5 14.28 9.96 -41.31
N LYS A 6 13.13 10.53 -41.65
CA LYS A 6 13.01 11.56 -42.69
C LYS A 6 13.62 12.88 -42.24
N ASP A 7 13.41 13.25 -40.98
CA ASP A 7 13.95 14.49 -40.41
C ASP A 7 15.49 14.46 -40.30
N ILE A 8 16.07 13.29 -39.98
CA ILE A 8 17.53 13.09 -39.95
C ILE A 8 18.13 13.14 -41.37
N CYS A 9 17.50 12.50 -42.36
CA CYS A 9 17.97 12.59 -43.75
C CYS A 9 17.91 14.02 -44.30
N MET A 10 16.86 14.77 -43.96
CA MET A 10 16.75 16.20 -44.33
C MET A 10 17.85 17.04 -43.68
N ALA A 11 18.14 16.82 -42.40
CA ALA A 11 19.20 17.54 -41.69
C ALA A 11 20.60 17.23 -42.27
N LEU A 12 20.88 15.96 -42.61
CA LEU A 12 22.13 15.57 -43.24
C LEU A 12 22.27 16.18 -44.65
N MET A 13 21.20 16.21 -45.45
CA MET A 13 21.20 16.86 -46.77
C MET A 13 21.45 18.36 -46.69
N LEU A 14 20.87 19.05 -45.70
CA LEU A 14 21.12 20.47 -45.45
C LEU A 14 22.57 20.72 -45.02
N CYS A 15 23.17 19.85 -44.21
CA CYS A 15 24.59 19.93 -43.86
C CYS A 15 25.52 19.71 -45.06
N PHE A 16 25.18 18.78 -45.96
CA PHE A 16 25.95 18.59 -47.19
C PHE A 16 25.83 19.78 -48.15
N LEU A 17 24.64 20.38 -48.27
CA LEU A 17 24.42 21.58 -49.09
C LEU A 17 25.16 22.80 -48.52
N ALA A 18 25.17 22.98 -47.21
CA ALA A 18 25.95 24.03 -46.55
C ALA A 18 27.46 23.85 -46.77
N SER A 19 27.94 22.61 -46.67
CA SER A 19 29.34 22.25 -46.98
C SER A 19 29.70 22.52 -48.44
N ALA A 20 28.80 22.22 -49.38
CA ALA A 20 29.00 22.47 -50.80
C ALA A 20 29.01 23.98 -51.14
N LEU A 21 28.15 24.78 -50.49
CA LEU A 21 28.12 26.24 -50.64
C LEU A 21 29.43 26.89 -50.14
N MET A 22 30.02 26.35 -49.07
CA MET A 22 31.33 26.78 -48.55
C MET A 22 32.48 26.43 -49.52
N ILE A 23 32.36 25.34 -50.28
CA ILE A 23 33.39 24.98 -51.28
C ILE A 23 33.27 25.87 -52.53
N ILE A 24 32.05 26.19 -52.99
CA ILE A 24 31.82 27.00 -54.20
C ILE A 24 32.26 28.46 -54.02
N THR A 25 32.18 29.00 -52.79
CA THR A 25 32.67 30.37 -52.52
C THR A 25 34.20 30.49 -52.53
N SER A 26 34.95 29.37 -52.63
CA SER A 26 36.41 29.39 -52.74
C SER A 26 36.95 29.68 -54.16
N THR A 27 36.08 29.83 -55.17
CA THR A 27 36.48 30.17 -56.54
C THR A 27 35.94 31.54 -56.99
N ALA A 28 36.29 32.59 -56.27
CA ALA A 28 36.22 33.98 -56.76
C ALA A 28 37.21 34.89 -56.00
N SER A 29 38.46 34.87 -56.45
CA SER A 29 39.48 35.95 -56.48
C SER A 29 39.55 36.99 -55.34
N GLU A 30 40.63 36.86 -54.57
CA GLU A 30 41.53 37.91 -54.02
C GLU A 30 40.98 39.02 -53.10
N ASP A 31 40.94 38.74 -51.79
CA ASP A 31 41.44 39.60 -50.67
C ASP A 31 41.30 38.88 -49.30
N HIS A 32 42.04 37.75 -49.13
CA HIS A 32 41.55 36.62 -48.31
C HIS A 32 42.23 36.39 -46.94
N PHE A 33 43.31 37.10 -46.57
CA PHE A 33 44.12 36.66 -45.41
C PHE A 33 43.67 37.22 -44.05
N SER A 34 43.31 38.50 -43.94
CA SER A 34 42.90 39.09 -42.65
C SER A 34 41.44 38.77 -42.29
N ARG A 35 40.57 38.65 -43.30
CA ARG A 35 39.14 38.38 -43.12
C ARG A 35 38.87 36.91 -42.76
N SER A 36 39.67 35.98 -43.30
CA SER A 36 39.57 34.54 -42.99
C SER A 36 39.94 34.22 -41.53
N ARG A 37 40.93 34.92 -40.94
CA ARG A 37 41.26 34.80 -39.50
C ARG A 37 40.10 35.24 -38.61
N CYS A 38 39.48 36.38 -38.91
CA CYS A 38 38.34 36.89 -38.14
C CYS A 38 37.12 35.95 -38.21
N TYR A 39 36.84 35.37 -39.37
CA TYR A 39 35.77 34.36 -39.50
C TYR A 39 36.12 33.05 -38.79
N ALA A 40 37.38 32.60 -38.82
CA ALA A 40 37.83 31.42 -38.09
C ALA A 40 37.74 31.58 -36.57
N GLU A 41 38.10 32.76 -36.03
CA GLU A 41 37.97 33.08 -34.61
C GLU A 41 36.49 33.15 -34.19
N LEU A 42 35.65 33.86 -34.95
CA LEU A 42 34.21 33.97 -34.65
C LEU A 42 33.50 32.61 -34.71
N THR A 43 33.88 31.75 -35.67
CA THR A 43 33.30 30.39 -35.77
C THR A 43 33.79 29.48 -34.65
N SER A 44 35.05 29.58 -34.24
CA SER A 44 35.58 28.87 -33.07
C SER A 44 34.84 29.25 -31.79
N ASP A 45 34.57 30.54 -31.57
CA ASP A 45 33.84 31.04 -30.41
C ASP A 45 32.39 30.56 -30.39
N ILE A 46 31.70 30.57 -31.54
CA ILE A 46 30.32 30.05 -31.65
C ILE A 46 30.28 28.54 -31.36
N ILE A 47 31.24 27.78 -31.91
CA ILE A 47 31.32 26.34 -31.67
C ILE A 47 31.61 26.08 -30.19
N GLY A 48 32.55 26.79 -29.58
CA GLY A 48 32.88 26.68 -28.16
C GLY A 48 31.67 26.93 -27.26
N HIS A 49 30.94 28.04 -27.46
CA HIS A 49 29.72 28.33 -26.71
C HIS A 49 28.61 27.30 -26.93
N SER A 50 28.52 26.72 -28.14
CA SER A 50 27.54 25.67 -28.43
C SER A 50 27.89 24.35 -27.71
N GLN A 51 29.17 24.00 -27.63
CA GLN A 51 29.66 22.82 -26.90
C GLN A 51 29.47 22.97 -25.39
N GLU A 52 29.71 24.15 -24.83
CA GLU A 52 29.51 24.42 -23.41
C GLU A 52 28.02 24.34 -23.01
N LYS A 53 27.13 24.89 -23.83
CA LYS A 53 25.68 24.73 -23.65
C LYS A 53 25.22 23.28 -23.77
N ALA A 54 25.77 22.52 -24.72
CA ALA A 54 25.47 21.11 -24.86
C ALA A 54 25.94 20.29 -23.64
N LYS A 55 27.12 20.60 -23.09
CA LYS A 55 27.63 19.99 -21.86
C LYS A 55 26.75 20.33 -20.66
N SER A 56 26.36 21.59 -20.50
CA SER A 56 25.45 22.01 -19.42
C SER A 56 24.08 21.32 -19.49
N LEU A 57 23.54 21.13 -20.70
CA LEU A 57 22.31 20.35 -20.92
C LEU A 57 22.49 18.87 -20.57
N SER A 58 23.63 18.28 -20.93
CA SER A 58 23.99 16.90 -20.56
C SER A 58 24.08 16.73 -19.05
N ASP A 59 24.77 17.64 -18.36
CA ASP A 59 24.91 17.61 -16.90
C ASP A 59 23.55 17.76 -16.21
N CYS A 60 22.69 18.63 -16.74
CA CYS A 60 21.33 18.80 -16.23
C CYS A 60 20.46 17.55 -16.47
N ALA A 61 20.61 16.89 -17.62
CA ALA A 61 19.93 15.62 -17.91
C ALA A 61 20.39 14.50 -16.96
N ASP A 62 21.68 14.44 -16.63
CA ASP A 62 22.23 13.48 -15.68
C ASP A 62 21.75 13.75 -14.25
N ILE A 63 21.61 15.01 -13.84
CA ILE A 63 21.01 15.36 -12.54
C ILE A 63 19.55 14.94 -12.49
N ILE A 64 18.78 15.18 -13.55
CA ILE A 64 17.38 14.74 -13.64
C ILE A 64 17.28 13.22 -13.57
N ARG A 65 18.15 12.51 -14.30
CA ARG A 65 18.22 11.04 -14.30
C ARG A 65 18.56 10.51 -12.91
N ARG A 66 19.59 11.06 -12.25
CA ARG A 66 19.95 10.70 -10.86
C ARG A 66 18.82 10.99 -9.86
N LYS A 67 18.07 12.09 -10.02
CA LYS A 67 16.89 12.40 -9.18
C LYS A 67 15.68 11.51 -9.47
N ALA A 68 15.55 10.99 -10.68
CA ALA A 68 14.54 10.00 -11.04
C ALA A 68 14.91 8.63 -10.45
N ASP A 69 16.18 8.25 -10.55
CA ASP A 69 16.73 7.01 -9.99
C ASP A 69 16.73 7.02 -8.45
N SER A 70 17.00 8.17 -7.82
CA SER A 70 16.94 8.32 -6.35
C SER A 70 15.50 8.29 -5.82
N ARG A 71 14.52 8.74 -6.60
CA ARG A 71 13.09 8.53 -6.31
C ARG A 71 12.68 7.06 -6.47
N HIS A 72 13.44 6.30 -7.27
CA HIS A 72 13.29 4.86 -7.46
C HIS A 72 14.17 4.01 -6.54
N LEU A 73 14.88 4.60 -5.56
CA LEU A 73 15.42 3.84 -4.45
C LEU A 73 14.22 3.31 -3.66
N LYS A 74 13.77 2.12 -4.07
CA LYS A 74 12.78 1.29 -3.41
C LYS A 74 13.23 1.19 -1.96
N LYS A 75 12.65 1.98 -1.04
CA LYS A 75 12.56 1.56 0.36
C LYS A 75 12.09 0.11 0.29
N ALA A 76 12.83 -0.80 0.92
CA ALA A 76 12.45 -2.21 0.94
C ALA A 76 10.97 -2.25 1.34
N VAL A 77 10.10 -2.64 0.41
CA VAL A 77 8.66 -2.75 0.67
C VAL A 77 8.55 -3.80 1.76
N LYS A 78 8.16 -3.39 2.97
CA LYS A 78 7.81 -4.35 4.01
C LYS A 78 6.50 -4.98 3.56
N TYR A 79 6.63 -6.05 2.78
CA TYR A 79 5.49 -6.82 2.31
C TYR A 79 4.91 -7.54 3.53
N TYR A 80 3.66 -7.23 3.86
CA TYR A 80 2.92 -7.93 4.90
C TYR A 80 1.95 -8.91 4.22
N PRO A 81 2.11 -10.23 4.42
CA PRO A 81 1.18 -11.18 3.87
C PRO A 81 -0.21 -10.99 4.49
N THR A 82 -1.22 -10.75 3.66
CA THR A 82 -2.63 -10.85 4.07
C THR A 82 -3.03 -12.32 4.11
N GLY A 83 -3.58 -12.80 5.23
CA GLY A 83 -3.94 -14.21 5.41
C GLY A 83 -5.40 -14.44 5.78
N LEU A 84 -6.29 -13.52 5.40
CA LEU A 84 -7.72 -13.80 5.48
C LEU A 84 -8.16 -14.55 4.22
N ILE A 85 -8.66 -15.77 4.39
CA ILE A 85 -9.23 -16.56 3.31
C ILE A 85 -10.75 -16.37 3.31
N VAL A 86 -11.30 -15.87 2.22
CA VAL A 86 -12.75 -15.80 1.99
C VAL A 86 -13.05 -16.42 0.63
N THR A 87 -13.93 -17.41 0.58
CA THR A 87 -14.28 -18.08 -0.69
C THR A 87 -15.18 -17.19 -1.54
N ALA A 88 -15.15 -17.39 -2.86
CA ALA A 88 -16.07 -16.68 -3.76
C ALA A 88 -17.55 -16.93 -3.43
N SER A 89 -17.88 -18.15 -2.96
CA SER A 89 -19.22 -18.50 -2.49
C SER A 89 -19.61 -17.71 -1.25
N GLU A 90 -18.72 -17.64 -0.25
CA GLU A 90 -18.96 -16.85 0.97
C GLU A 90 -19.13 -15.36 0.64
N LEU A 91 -18.29 -14.80 -0.24
CA LEU A 91 -18.45 -13.42 -0.70
C LEU A 91 -19.79 -13.19 -1.41
N ALA A 92 -20.24 -14.13 -2.25
CA ALA A 92 -21.54 -14.04 -2.92
C ALA A 92 -22.70 -14.11 -1.93
N GLU A 93 -22.65 -15.02 -0.97
CA GLU A 93 -23.65 -15.15 0.09
C GLU A 93 -23.70 -13.89 0.95
N ASN A 94 -22.55 -13.38 1.40
CA ASN A 94 -22.47 -12.15 2.19
C ASN A 94 -23.06 -10.97 1.41
N ARG A 95 -22.76 -10.83 0.10
CA ARG A 95 -23.37 -9.79 -0.75
C ARG A 95 -24.89 -9.89 -0.82
N ASN A 96 -25.44 -11.10 -0.91
CA ASN A 96 -26.89 -11.30 -0.92
C ASN A 96 -27.52 -10.93 0.43
N LYS A 97 -26.91 -11.33 1.56
CA LYS A 97 -27.38 -10.96 2.90
C LYS A 97 -27.31 -9.46 3.16
N ILE A 98 -26.25 -8.79 2.71
CA ILE A 98 -26.11 -7.33 2.77
C ILE A 98 -27.25 -6.65 2.00
N ARG A 99 -27.56 -7.11 0.78
CA ARG A 99 -28.65 -6.56 -0.04
C ARG A 99 -30.00 -6.71 0.64
N GLU A 100 -30.29 -7.90 1.15
CA GLU A 100 -31.56 -8.18 1.82
C GLU A 100 -31.70 -7.39 3.13
N ALA A 101 -30.67 -7.36 3.97
CA ALA A 101 -30.68 -6.59 5.21
C ALA A 101 -30.90 -5.09 4.95
N ASN A 102 -30.25 -4.52 3.93
CA ASN A 102 -30.47 -3.13 3.55
C ASN A 102 -31.89 -2.88 3.01
N ARG A 103 -32.48 -3.83 2.28
CA ARG A 103 -33.87 -3.74 1.81
C ARG A 103 -34.84 -3.69 2.99
N LEU A 104 -34.69 -4.62 3.95
CA LEU A 104 -35.53 -4.70 5.14
C LEU A 104 -35.40 -3.45 6.02
N MET A 105 -34.18 -2.96 6.25
CA MET A 105 -33.98 -1.73 7.02
C MET A 105 -34.70 -0.53 6.37
N ARG A 106 -34.57 -0.36 5.04
CA ARG A 106 -35.28 0.71 4.32
C ARG A 106 -36.80 0.57 4.43
N ALA A 107 -37.32 -0.64 4.33
CA ALA A 107 -38.75 -0.91 4.44
C ALA A 107 -39.30 -0.66 5.85
N SER A 108 -38.48 -0.83 6.91
CA SER A 108 -38.90 -0.60 8.29
C SER A 108 -39.22 0.86 8.63
N GLY A 109 -38.70 1.82 7.84
CA GLY A 109 -38.86 3.25 8.09
C GLY A 109 -38.20 3.76 9.37
N ILE A 110 -37.44 2.93 10.08
CA ILE A 110 -36.75 3.31 11.33
C ILE A 110 -35.55 4.20 10.98
N ASN A 111 -35.56 5.42 11.49
CA ASN A 111 -34.43 6.34 11.37
C ASN A 111 -33.63 6.37 12.68
N ILE A 112 -32.52 5.63 12.73
CA ILE A 112 -31.62 5.62 13.89
C ILE A 112 -30.50 6.64 13.65
N SER A 113 -30.38 7.61 14.56
CA SER A 113 -29.27 8.56 14.57
C SER A 113 -28.13 8.04 15.44
N TYR A 114 -26.90 8.15 14.95
CA TYR A 114 -25.68 7.80 15.67
C TYR A 114 -24.78 9.03 15.84
N PRO A 115 -23.87 9.04 16.82
CA PRO A 115 -22.86 10.09 16.93
C PRO A 115 -22.12 10.30 15.60
N VAL A 116 -21.82 11.55 15.26
CA VAL A 116 -21.10 11.92 14.04
C VAL A 116 -19.68 11.34 14.01
N SER A 117 -19.09 11.12 15.18
CA SER A 117 -17.77 10.53 15.38
C SER A 117 -17.77 9.65 16.63
N TRP A 118 -17.01 8.56 16.58
CA TRP A 118 -16.82 7.66 17.71
C TRP A 118 -15.40 7.06 17.66
N ASP A 119 -14.70 7.06 18.79
CA ASP A 119 -13.36 6.49 18.89
C ASP A 119 -13.16 5.81 20.25
N TRP A 120 -13.03 4.47 20.24
CA TRP A 120 -12.78 3.69 21.44
C TRP A 120 -11.37 3.88 22.02
N ARG A 121 -10.40 4.30 21.19
CA ARG A 121 -9.01 4.56 21.64
C ARG A 121 -8.98 5.75 22.60
N SER A 122 -9.77 6.79 22.31
CA SER A 122 -9.91 7.96 23.19
C SER A 122 -10.46 7.63 24.58
N LYS A 123 -11.06 6.44 24.75
CA LYS A 123 -11.62 5.93 25.99
C LYS A 123 -10.71 4.92 26.69
N GLY A 124 -9.56 4.59 26.11
CA GLY A 124 -8.63 3.58 26.65
C GLY A 124 -9.10 2.13 26.51
N PHE A 125 -10.00 1.86 25.56
CA PHE A 125 -10.62 0.54 25.37
C PHE A 125 -10.18 -0.18 24.10
N VAL A 126 -8.96 0.12 23.63
CA VAL A 126 -8.30 -0.55 22.51
C VAL A 126 -6.85 -0.74 22.91
N THR A 127 -6.34 -1.95 22.75
CA THR A 127 -4.94 -2.30 23.03
C THR A 127 -4.00 -1.63 22.02
N GLU A 128 -2.70 -1.68 22.29
CA GLU A 128 -1.69 -1.12 21.39
C GLU A 128 -1.64 -1.85 20.04
N VAL A 129 -1.10 -1.17 19.03
CA VAL A 129 -0.93 -1.78 17.70
C VAL A 129 0.18 -2.82 17.76
N LYS A 130 -0.13 -4.07 17.43
CA LYS A 130 0.82 -5.19 17.35
C LYS A 130 1.30 -5.43 15.90
N ASP A 131 2.41 -6.16 15.73
CA ASP A 131 3.03 -6.46 14.41
C ASP A 131 2.98 -7.97 14.09
N GLN A 132 2.16 -8.35 13.10
CA GLN A 132 2.07 -9.74 12.60
C GLN A 132 3.31 -10.24 11.84
N ARG A 133 4.28 -9.36 11.56
CA ARG A 133 5.51 -9.65 10.81
C ARG A 133 5.19 -10.30 9.46
N ASN A 134 6.06 -11.20 8.99
CA ASN A 134 5.93 -11.91 7.72
C ASN A 134 5.09 -13.20 7.86
N CYS A 135 3.93 -13.10 8.51
CA CYS A 135 3.00 -14.22 8.69
C CYS A 135 1.58 -13.76 8.39
N GLY A 136 0.81 -14.52 7.60
CA GLY A 136 -0.59 -14.24 7.27
C GLY A 136 -1.56 -14.46 8.44
N ALA A 137 -1.24 -13.95 9.63
CA ALA A 137 -2.00 -14.15 10.85
C ALA A 137 -3.05 -13.06 11.12
N CYS A 138 -3.22 -12.09 10.21
CA CYS A 138 -4.07 -10.91 10.39
C CYS A 138 -5.48 -11.20 10.96
N VAL A 139 -6.07 -12.34 10.60
CA VAL A 139 -7.38 -12.76 11.10
C VAL A 139 -7.38 -13.06 12.60
N ALA A 140 -6.31 -13.63 13.16
CA ALA A 140 -6.17 -13.88 14.60
C ALA A 140 -5.95 -12.57 15.37
N PHE A 141 -5.07 -11.69 14.85
CA PHE A 141 -4.86 -10.35 15.41
C PHE A 141 -6.17 -9.55 15.46
N ALA A 142 -6.94 -9.56 14.37
CA ALA A 142 -8.22 -8.86 14.32
C ALA A 142 -9.24 -9.44 15.31
N THR A 143 -9.26 -10.76 15.51
CA THR A 143 -10.14 -11.41 16.49
C THR A 143 -9.74 -11.03 17.92
N LEU A 144 -8.46 -11.13 18.28
CA LEU A 144 -8.02 -10.82 19.64
C LEU A 144 -8.10 -9.35 19.98
N ALA A 145 -7.82 -8.43 19.04
CA ALA A 145 -8.01 -7.00 19.27
C ALA A 145 -9.47 -6.67 19.68
N VAL A 146 -10.46 -7.35 19.09
CA VAL A 146 -11.87 -7.19 19.47
C VAL A 146 -12.17 -7.83 20.82
N GLU A 147 -11.62 -9.02 21.09
CA GLU A 147 -11.80 -9.72 22.37
C GLU A 147 -11.19 -8.94 23.53
N GLU A 148 -9.93 -8.52 23.43
CA GLU A 148 -9.23 -7.68 24.41
C GLU A 148 -9.98 -6.37 24.65
N SER A 149 -10.47 -5.72 23.58
CA SER A 149 -11.30 -4.51 23.71
C SER A 149 -12.60 -4.78 24.47
N ALA A 150 -13.26 -5.92 24.23
CA ALA A 150 -14.48 -6.29 24.95
C ALA A 150 -14.20 -6.54 26.45
N TRP A 151 -13.03 -7.12 26.78
CA TRP A 151 -12.57 -7.25 28.16
C TRP A 151 -12.33 -5.88 28.81
N LEU A 152 -11.62 -4.98 28.15
CA LEU A 152 -11.38 -3.62 28.65
C LEU A 152 -12.69 -2.84 28.89
N ILE A 153 -13.68 -3.00 28.01
CA ILE A 153 -15.00 -2.36 28.15
C ILE A 153 -15.80 -2.94 29.32
N SER A 154 -15.74 -4.26 29.52
CA SER A 154 -16.52 -4.95 30.55
C SER A 154 -15.87 -4.92 31.94
N ASN A 155 -14.54 -4.88 31.99
CA ASN A 155 -13.73 -4.96 33.20
C ASN A 155 -12.50 -4.07 33.04
N SER A 156 -12.69 -2.77 33.30
CA SER A 156 -11.73 -1.68 33.06
C SER A 156 -10.38 -1.80 33.78
N SER A 157 -10.19 -2.83 34.60
CA SER A 157 -8.97 -3.08 35.38
C SER A 157 -8.06 -4.16 34.80
N ASN A 158 -8.53 -4.98 33.85
CA ASN A 158 -7.76 -6.10 33.33
C ASN A 158 -7.44 -5.90 31.85
N ASN A 159 -6.18 -5.57 31.57
CA ASN A 159 -5.63 -5.59 30.22
C ASN A 159 -5.01 -6.96 29.95
N TYR A 160 -5.73 -7.81 29.23
CA TYR A 160 -5.21 -9.10 28.81
C TYR A 160 -4.44 -8.93 27.50
N ASP A 161 -3.20 -9.41 27.48
CA ASP A 161 -2.44 -9.60 26.26
C ASP A 161 -2.59 -11.06 25.84
N LEU A 162 -3.42 -11.31 24.83
CA LEU A 162 -3.81 -12.65 24.40
C LEU A 162 -2.95 -13.12 23.22
N SER A 163 -2.65 -14.42 23.18
CA SER A 163 -1.74 -15.02 22.19
C SER A 163 -2.40 -15.17 20.82
N GLU A 164 -1.99 -14.35 19.85
CA GLU A 164 -2.41 -14.53 18.46
C GLU A 164 -1.85 -15.82 17.88
N TRP A 165 -0.66 -16.24 18.29
CA TRP A 165 -0.01 -17.43 17.75
C TRP A 165 -0.75 -18.71 18.13
N TYR A 166 -1.18 -18.82 19.38
CA TYR A 166 -1.97 -19.95 19.85
C TYR A 166 -3.33 -19.99 19.13
N LEU A 167 -4.07 -18.88 19.12
CA LEU A 167 -5.38 -18.81 18.46
C LEU A 167 -5.27 -19.10 16.95
N PHE A 168 -4.26 -18.54 16.29
CA PHE A 168 -4.05 -18.72 14.85
C PHE A 168 -3.88 -20.19 14.51
N GLN A 169 -3.08 -20.94 15.28
CA GLN A 169 -2.88 -22.37 15.07
C GLN A 169 -4.11 -23.20 15.47
N ALA A 170 -4.80 -22.85 16.54
CA ALA A 170 -6.05 -23.52 16.93
C ALA A 170 -7.14 -23.38 15.86
N GLY A 171 -7.22 -22.21 15.21
CA GLY A 171 -8.04 -21.99 14.02
C GLY A 171 -7.41 -22.51 12.72
N GLY A 172 -6.34 -23.32 12.83
CA GLY A 172 -5.61 -24.00 11.76
C GLY A 172 -5.01 -23.10 10.69
N GLY A 173 -4.55 -21.92 11.10
CA GLY A 173 -3.84 -20.99 10.25
C GLY A 173 -2.39 -21.40 10.00
N TYR A 174 -1.88 -21.00 8.83
CA TYR A 174 -0.49 -21.16 8.44
C TYR A 174 0.05 -19.85 7.88
N CYS A 175 1.28 -19.46 8.20
CA CYS A 175 1.79 -18.14 7.80
C CYS A 175 1.76 -17.88 6.29
N GLY A 176 1.93 -18.92 5.45
CA GLY A 176 1.94 -18.77 3.99
C GLY A 176 0.55 -18.70 3.33
N THR A 177 -0.51 -19.12 4.03
CA THR A 177 -1.87 -19.21 3.45
C THR A 177 -2.93 -18.47 4.25
N GLY A 178 -2.75 -18.38 5.57
CA GLY A 178 -3.68 -17.74 6.48
C GLY A 178 -4.76 -18.67 7.03
N SER A 179 -5.91 -18.10 7.41
CA SER A 179 -7.09 -18.84 7.86
C SER A 179 -8.40 -18.13 7.51
N GLN A 180 -9.52 -18.78 7.77
CA GLN A 180 -10.87 -18.26 7.55
C GLN A 180 -11.45 -17.69 8.84
N TYR A 181 -12.34 -16.70 8.73
CA TYR A 181 -13.06 -16.14 9.88
C TYR A 181 -13.70 -17.21 10.76
N GLU A 182 -14.47 -18.10 10.14
CA GLU A 182 -15.26 -19.10 10.85
C GLU A 182 -14.38 -20.05 11.67
N ARG A 183 -13.18 -20.39 11.17
CA ARG A 183 -12.27 -21.30 11.88
C ARG A 183 -11.65 -20.63 13.10
N ILE A 184 -11.22 -19.38 12.95
CA ILE A 184 -10.64 -18.59 14.03
C ILE A 184 -11.69 -18.28 15.09
N LEU A 185 -12.90 -17.88 14.70
CA LEU A 185 -13.99 -17.58 15.64
C LEU A 185 -14.47 -18.84 16.38
N LYS A 186 -14.53 -19.99 15.71
CA LYS A 186 -14.77 -21.28 16.36
C LYS A 186 -13.68 -21.60 17.39
N ALA A 187 -12.42 -21.43 17.02
CA ALA A 187 -11.30 -21.66 17.94
C ALA A 187 -11.35 -20.69 19.14
N ALA A 188 -11.64 -19.40 18.92
CA ALA A 188 -11.78 -18.40 19.98
C ALA A 188 -12.93 -18.72 20.94
N ASN A 189 -13.97 -19.39 20.46
CA ASN A 189 -15.07 -19.84 21.31
C ASN A 189 -14.76 -21.15 22.05
N ALA A 190 -14.12 -22.11 21.37
CA ALA A 190 -13.64 -23.35 21.95
C ALA A 190 -12.47 -23.91 21.12
N PRO A 191 -11.28 -24.10 21.71
CA PRO A 191 -10.99 -24.07 23.14
C PRO A 191 -10.74 -22.68 23.73
N GLY A 192 -10.62 -21.63 22.91
CA GLY A 192 -10.18 -20.30 23.32
C GLY A 192 -8.73 -20.01 22.92
N THR A 193 -8.13 -19.03 23.56
CA THR A 193 -6.70 -18.73 23.49
C THR A 193 -6.06 -18.65 24.88
N VAL A 194 -4.75 -18.46 24.95
CA VAL A 194 -3.97 -18.25 26.17
C VAL A 194 -3.38 -16.83 26.19
N SER A 195 -2.65 -16.45 27.23
CA SER A 195 -1.91 -15.18 27.22
C SER A 195 -0.72 -15.21 26.26
N GLU A 196 -0.33 -14.04 25.76
CA GLU A 196 0.88 -13.87 24.94
C GLU A 196 2.14 -14.28 25.70
N GLU A 197 2.23 -13.99 27.00
CA GLU A 197 3.32 -14.49 27.87
C GLU A 197 3.44 -16.03 27.86
N CYS A 198 2.30 -16.72 27.80
CA CYS A 198 2.21 -18.19 27.82
C CYS A 198 2.62 -18.77 26.45
N CYS A 199 2.14 -18.19 25.34
CA CYS A 199 2.52 -18.58 23.99
C CYS A 199 2.93 -17.37 23.13
N PRO A 200 4.20 -16.92 23.21
CA PRO A 200 4.64 -15.74 22.48
C PRO A 200 4.56 -15.91 20.97
N TYR A 201 4.33 -14.81 20.28
CA TYR A 201 4.08 -14.77 18.85
C TYR A 201 5.25 -15.33 18.03
N LEU A 202 4.99 -16.38 17.25
CA LEU A 202 5.96 -17.14 16.43
C LEU A 202 7.02 -17.93 17.21
N GLU A 203 6.84 -18.16 18.51
CA GLU A 203 7.85 -18.87 19.31
C GLU A 203 7.39 -20.27 19.75
N SER A 204 6.35 -20.35 20.59
CA SER A 204 5.99 -21.60 21.30
C SER A 204 4.49 -21.80 21.41
N THR A 205 4.07 -23.06 21.53
CA THR A 205 2.68 -23.50 21.79
C THR A 205 2.57 -24.44 22.98
N LEU A 206 3.60 -24.52 23.82
CA LEU A 206 3.68 -25.50 24.90
C LEU A 206 2.68 -25.24 26.03
N CYS A 207 2.22 -24.01 26.18
CA CYS A 207 1.35 -23.59 27.26
C CYS A 207 -0.12 -23.55 26.77
N THR A 208 -1.02 -24.22 27.49
CA THR A 208 -2.42 -24.47 27.05
C THR A 208 -3.47 -24.01 28.06
N SER A 209 -3.07 -23.28 29.11
CA SER A 209 -3.96 -22.85 30.21
C SER A 209 -3.40 -21.61 30.93
N PRO A 210 -4.25 -20.73 31.51
CA PRO A 210 -5.72 -20.73 31.41
C PRO A 210 -6.21 -20.35 30.01
N LEU A 211 -7.41 -20.81 29.66
CA LEU A 211 -8.06 -20.50 28.39
C LEU A 211 -9.02 -19.31 28.53
N TYR A 212 -8.94 -18.39 27.58
CA TYR A 212 -9.80 -17.22 27.42
C TYR A 212 -10.65 -17.41 26.16
N ASN A 213 -11.96 -17.24 26.32
CA ASN A 213 -12.92 -17.61 25.29
C ASN A 213 -13.95 -16.51 25.08
N ILE A 214 -14.32 -16.30 23.82
CA ILE A 214 -15.54 -15.57 23.49
C ILE A 214 -16.75 -16.47 23.74
N SER A 215 -17.87 -15.88 24.18
CA SER A 215 -19.11 -16.64 24.39
C SER A 215 -19.88 -16.88 23.09
N SER A 216 -19.84 -15.92 22.16
CA SER A 216 -20.54 -15.98 20.88
C SER A 216 -20.00 -14.92 19.91
N TRP A 217 -20.33 -15.07 18.61
CA TRP A 217 -20.10 -14.07 17.59
C TRP A 217 -21.32 -13.92 16.68
N LYS A 218 -21.44 -12.77 16.03
CA LYS A 218 -22.52 -12.48 15.07
C LYS A 218 -21.95 -11.72 13.87
N LYS A 219 -22.35 -12.12 12.66
CA LYS A 219 -22.09 -11.35 11.43
C LYS A 219 -22.97 -10.10 11.38
N ILE A 220 -22.37 -8.97 11.06
CA ILE A 220 -23.04 -7.68 10.84
C ILE A 220 -23.06 -7.41 9.33
N TYR A 221 -24.21 -7.01 8.79
CA TYR A 221 -24.39 -6.87 7.33
C TYR A 221 -24.60 -5.44 6.87
N THR A 222 -24.96 -4.53 7.77
CA THR A 222 -25.26 -3.14 7.40
C THR A 222 -24.39 -2.14 8.13
N SER A 223 -24.18 -0.98 7.52
CA SER A 223 -23.47 0.13 8.15
C SER A 223 -24.22 0.68 9.37
N ALA A 224 -25.56 0.60 9.39
CA ALA A 224 -26.35 1.00 10.55
C ALA A 224 -26.10 0.06 11.74
N GLU A 225 -26.18 -1.25 11.53
CA GLU A 225 -25.85 -2.23 12.57
C GLU A 225 -24.40 -2.11 13.04
N ALA A 226 -23.46 -1.84 12.13
CA ALA A 226 -22.06 -1.60 12.48
C ALA A 226 -21.90 -0.36 13.36
N LYS A 227 -22.52 0.76 12.99
CA LYS A 227 -22.51 1.99 13.81
C LYS A 227 -23.16 1.79 15.18
N GLU A 228 -24.26 1.04 15.24
CA GLU A 228 -24.90 0.69 16.50
C GLU A 228 -23.96 -0.14 17.38
N HIS A 229 -23.36 -1.19 16.82
CA HIS A 229 -22.42 -2.04 17.54
C HIS A 229 -21.22 -1.23 18.04
N ILE A 230 -20.59 -0.43 17.16
CA ILE A 230 -19.45 0.39 17.50
C ILE A 230 -19.80 1.38 18.63
N SER A 231 -20.95 2.05 18.56
CA SER A 231 -21.31 3.05 19.57
C SER A 231 -21.76 2.47 20.91
N LYS A 232 -22.27 1.23 20.95
CA LYS A 232 -22.88 0.65 22.15
C LYS A 232 -22.15 -0.54 22.77
N ARG A 233 -21.32 -1.26 21.99
CA ARG A 233 -20.77 -2.55 22.40
C ARG A 233 -19.25 -2.58 22.38
N GLY A 234 -18.61 -2.06 21.34
CA GLY A 234 -17.17 -2.11 21.21
C GLY A 234 -16.68 -2.09 19.77
N PRO A 235 -15.37 -2.19 19.54
CA PRO A 235 -14.80 -2.43 18.22
C PRO A 235 -15.36 -3.70 17.57
N LEU A 236 -15.31 -3.77 16.24
CA LEU A 236 -15.64 -4.97 15.47
C LEU A 236 -14.51 -5.29 14.50
N MET A 237 -14.41 -6.55 14.09
CA MET A 237 -13.47 -7.01 13.09
C MET A 237 -14.10 -6.98 11.69
N SER A 238 -13.32 -6.62 10.68
CA SER A 238 -13.73 -6.59 9.28
C SER A 238 -12.60 -7.04 8.37
N GLY A 239 -12.86 -7.10 7.07
CA GLY A 239 -11.92 -7.53 6.04
C GLY A 239 -12.11 -6.72 4.78
N MET A 240 -11.01 -6.42 4.11
CA MET A 240 -10.98 -5.69 2.84
C MET A 240 -9.98 -6.33 1.90
N GLU A 241 -10.17 -6.09 0.61
CA GLU A 241 -9.14 -6.39 -0.38
C GLU A 241 -8.02 -5.35 -0.26
N VAL A 242 -6.78 -5.84 -0.18
CA VAL A 242 -5.59 -5.00 -0.02
C VAL A 242 -4.85 -5.00 -1.35
N TYR A 243 -4.77 -3.84 -1.99
CA TYR A 243 -4.01 -3.64 -3.22
C TYR A 243 -2.64 -3.05 -2.91
N GLU A 244 -1.75 -3.03 -3.91
CA GLU A 244 -0.36 -2.58 -3.73
C GLU A 244 -0.25 -1.14 -3.20
N ASP A 245 -1.20 -0.28 -3.58
CA ASP A 245 -1.26 1.13 -3.15
C ASP A 245 -1.46 1.29 -1.64
N PHE A 246 -2.09 0.31 -0.98
CA PHE A 246 -2.32 0.31 0.46
C PHE A 246 -1.02 0.30 1.27
N PHE A 247 0.05 -0.29 0.74
CA PHE A 247 1.35 -0.34 1.42
C PHE A 247 2.13 0.98 1.38
N TRP A 248 1.59 2.01 0.72
CA TRP A 248 2.21 3.33 0.56
C TRP A 248 1.45 4.46 1.25
N VAL A 249 0.44 4.11 2.04
CA VAL A 249 -0.28 5.10 2.86
C VAL A 249 0.61 5.43 4.06
N ASP A 250 1.16 6.65 4.04
CA ASP A 250 1.89 7.26 5.17
C ASP A 250 0.96 7.61 6.34
#